data_AF-A0A0A8EWD5-F1
#
_entry.id   AF-A0A0A8EWD5-F1
#
_cell.length_a   1.000
_cell.length_b   1.000
_cell.length_c   1.000
_cell.angle_alpha   90.00
_cell.angle_beta   90.00
_cell.angle_gamma   90.00
#
_symmetry.space_group_name_H-M   'P 1'
#
loop_
_entity.id
_entity.type
_entity.pdbx_description
1 polymer ?
#
loop_
_entity_poly.entity_id
_entity_poly.type
_entity_poly.pdbx_seq_one_letter_code
_entity_poly.pdbx_strand_id
1 'polypeptide(L)'
;MSYREGPLKSMIMEDVQRLVREWVRKARADAKATGQHPPPPLSRMPKYAHEPLFREARYWHALAAGAFLDELVEPRPSAFHIKAMRRHLAGCTERLHEMMNSRGNALPAGAREQLGVIEQRVGVALDLVEQTGTMWGCEAAYAWLELTWWARKLHYGRVPGTPEPWNPNSASVSGRRGSRQGN
;
A
#
# COMPACT_ATOMS: atom_id res chain seq x y z
N MET A 1 -16.29 -17.51 -2.16
CA MET A 1 -14.93 -18.05 -2.38
C MET A 1 -14.04 -17.49 -1.31
N SER A 2 -13.64 -18.34 -0.36
CA SER A 2 -12.79 -18.00 0.78
C SER A 2 -11.38 -17.74 0.26
N TYR A 3 -10.81 -16.57 0.55
CA TYR A 3 -9.39 -16.32 0.36
C TYR A 3 -8.65 -17.34 1.23
N ARG A 4 -8.04 -18.36 0.60
CA ARG A 4 -7.13 -19.25 1.30
C ARG A 4 -5.94 -18.40 1.73
N GLU A 5 -5.83 -18.17 3.03
CA GLU A 5 -4.59 -17.70 3.64
C GLU A 5 -3.45 -18.62 3.14
N GLY A 6 -2.50 -18.04 2.42
CA GLY A 6 -1.49 -18.80 1.69
C GLY A 6 -0.45 -19.48 2.59
N PRO A 7 0.36 -20.40 2.02
CA PRO A 7 1.40 -21.17 2.74
C PRO A 7 2.47 -20.32 3.43
N LEU A 8 2.63 -19.05 3.04
CA LEU A 8 3.52 -18.09 3.70
C LEU A 8 3.04 -17.69 5.11
N LYS A 9 1.71 -17.55 5.32
CA LYS A 9 1.17 -17.22 6.64
C LYS A 9 1.35 -18.38 7.63
N SER A 10 1.25 -19.63 7.17
CA SER A 10 1.49 -20.79 8.01
C SER A 10 2.96 -20.94 8.37
N MET A 11 3.88 -20.68 7.44
CA MET A 11 5.32 -20.80 7.69
C MET A 11 5.83 -19.76 8.70
N ILE A 12 5.36 -18.50 8.62
CA ILE A 12 5.69 -17.44 9.60
C ILE A 12 5.18 -17.82 10.99
N MET A 13 3.98 -18.38 11.10
CA MET A 13 3.42 -18.81 12.37
C MET A 13 4.19 -19.97 13.00
N GLU A 14 4.68 -20.91 12.19
CA GLU A 14 5.51 -22.03 12.65
C GLU A 14 6.87 -21.57 13.15
N ASP A 15 7.52 -20.64 12.45
CA ASP A 15 8.81 -20.08 12.85
C ASP A 15 8.72 -19.29 14.15
N VAL A 16 7.70 -18.44 14.28
CA VAL A 16 7.42 -17.68 15.50
C VAL A 16 7.15 -18.63 16.67
N GLN A 17 6.36 -19.69 16.46
CA GLN A 17 6.11 -20.69 17.49
C GLN A 17 7.38 -21.44 17.89
N ARG A 18 8.25 -21.78 16.94
CA ARG A 18 9.54 -22.42 17.22
C ARG A 18 10.42 -21.52 18.08
N LEU A 19 10.53 -20.24 17.71
CA LEU A 19 11.34 -19.25 18.43
C LEU A 19 10.88 -19.07 19.89
N VAL A 20 9.57 -18.92 20.11
CA VAL A 20 9.01 -18.80 21.48
C VAL A 20 9.26 -20.07 22.31
N ARG A 21 9.12 -21.26 21.71
CA ARG A 21 9.41 -22.53 22.42
C ARG A 21 10.88 -22.62 22.84
N GLU A 22 11.80 -22.17 22.01
CA GLU A 22 13.23 -22.17 22.31
C GLU A 22 13.57 -21.20 23.43
N TRP A 23 13.01 -19.99 23.43
CA TRP A 23 13.20 -19.02 24.51
C TRP A 23 12.68 -19.52 25.85
N VAL A 24 11.47 -20.07 25.90
CA VAL A 24 10.92 -20.64 27.14
C VAL A 24 11.74 -21.84 27.61
N ARG A 25 12.23 -22.68 26.69
CA ARG A 25 13.12 -23.80 27.05
C ARG A 25 14.43 -23.31 27.66
N LYS A 26 15.05 -22.29 27.05
CA LYS A 26 16.29 -21.68 27.54
C LYS A 26 16.11 -21.04 28.91
N ALA A 27 15.09 -20.19 29.08
CA ALA A 27 14.79 -19.52 30.35
C ALA A 27 14.58 -20.53 31.50
N ARG A 28 13.93 -21.67 31.22
CA ARG A 28 13.75 -22.75 32.20
C ARG A 28 15.06 -23.47 32.53
N ALA A 29 15.92 -23.69 31.53
CA ALA A 29 17.23 -24.30 31.75
C ALA A 29 18.13 -23.36 32.58
N ASP A 30 18.14 -22.07 32.27
CA ASP A 30 18.92 -21.04 32.96
C ASP A 30 18.47 -20.90 34.42
N ALA A 31 17.16 -20.82 34.68
CA ALA A 31 16.61 -20.78 36.04
C ALA A 31 17.01 -22.03 36.86
N LYS A 32 16.99 -23.21 36.23
CA LYS A 32 17.43 -24.45 36.89
C LYS A 32 18.93 -24.44 37.19
N ALA A 33 19.74 -23.90 36.28
CA ALA A 33 21.20 -23.78 36.46
C ALA A 33 21.58 -22.81 37.58
N THR A 34 20.79 -21.74 37.79
CA THR A 34 21.00 -20.76 38.86
C THR A 34 20.32 -21.11 40.18
N GLY A 35 19.70 -22.29 40.28
CA GLY A 35 18.99 -22.75 41.48
C GLY A 35 17.66 -22.03 41.74
N GLN A 36 17.15 -21.27 40.78
CA GLN A 36 15.85 -20.60 40.84
C GLN A 36 14.70 -21.53 40.43
N HIS A 37 13.48 -21.18 40.83
CA HIS A 37 12.30 -21.92 40.39
C HIS A 37 12.04 -21.65 38.90
N PRO A 38 12.02 -22.68 38.03
CA PRO A 38 11.86 -22.46 36.61
C PRO A 38 10.43 -22.03 36.26
N PRO A 39 10.24 -21.11 35.30
CA PRO A 39 8.91 -20.75 34.84
C PRO A 39 8.16 -21.97 34.26
N PRO A 40 6.81 -21.91 34.21
CA PRO A 40 6.02 -22.99 33.65
C PRO A 40 6.38 -23.23 32.17
N PRO A 41 6.21 -24.47 31.66
CA PRO A 41 6.39 -24.74 30.23
C PRO A 41 5.39 -23.92 29.41
N LEU A 42 5.74 -23.62 28.15
CA LEU A 42 4.90 -22.79 27.27
C LEU A 42 3.43 -23.28 27.21
N SER A 43 3.18 -24.59 27.20
CA SER A 43 1.82 -25.16 27.21
C SER A 43 0.99 -24.86 28.46
N ARG A 44 1.62 -24.46 29.56
CA ARG A 44 0.99 -24.13 30.85
C ARG A 44 1.14 -22.65 31.20
N MET A 45 1.73 -21.84 30.33
CA MET A 45 1.81 -20.40 30.53
C MET A 45 0.43 -19.75 30.28
N PRO A 46 0.02 -18.80 31.12
CA PRO A 46 -1.24 -18.09 30.94
C PRO A 46 -1.18 -17.13 29.74
N LYS A 47 -2.34 -16.81 29.16
CA LYS A 47 -2.44 -16.03 27.91
C LYS A 47 -1.75 -14.66 27.99
N TYR A 48 -1.85 -13.97 29.13
CA TYR A 48 -1.20 -12.68 29.36
C TYR A 48 0.33 -12.75 29.29
N ALA A 49 0.93 -13.91 29.55
CA ALA A 49 2.37 -14.16 29.44
C ALA A 49 2.76 -14.71 28.05
N HIS A 50 1.83 -15.37 27.35
CA HIS A 50 2.00 -15.79 25.95
C HIS A 50 2.10 -14.61 25.01
N GLU A 51 1.12 -13.71 25.11
CA GLU A 51 0.87 -12.72 24.07
C GLU A 51 2.06 -11.76 23.82
N PRO A 52 2.77 -11.27 24.85
CA PRO A 52 3.97 -10.46 24.65
C PRO A 52 5.10 -11.23 23.96
N LEU A 53 5.34 -12.49 24.34
CA LEU A 53 6.41 -13.32 23.75
C LEU A 53 6.16 -13.57 22.26
N PHE A 54 4.91 -13.85 21.88
CA PHE A 54 4.54 -14.03 20.48
C PHE A 54 4.61 -12.73 19.69
N ARG A 55 4.23 -11.60 20.30
CA ARG A 55 4.36 -10.28 19.66
C ARG A 55 5.82 -9.93 19.39
N GLU A 56 6.67 -10.15 20.38
CA GLU A 56 8.11 -9.93 20.27
C GLU A 56 8.75 -10.89 19.26
N ALA A 57 8.43 -12.18 19.30
CA ALA A 57 8.93 -13.16 18.33
C ALA A 57 8.52 -12.82 16.89
N ARG A 58 7.30 -12.32 16.68
CA ARG A 58 6.86 -11.82 15.36
C ARG A 58 7.69 -10.63 14.90
N TYR A 59 8.02 -9.72 15.81
CA TYR A 59 8.85 -8.55 15.50
C TYR A 59 10.26 -8.97 15.07
N TRP A 60 10.91 -9.86 15.82
CA TRP A 60 12.23 -10.37 15.48
C TRP A 60 12.24 -11.22 14.21
N HIS A 61 11.20 -12.03 13.98
CA HIS A 61 11.05 -12.79 12.74
C HIS A 61 10.87 -11.87 11.54
N ALA A 62 10.02 -10.84 11.64
CA ALA A 62 9.83 -9.85 10.59
C ALA A 62 11.12 -9.08 10.27
N LEU A 63 11.92 -8.75 11.28
CA LEU A 63 13.23 -8.15 11.10
C LEU A 63 14.20 -9.11 10.38
N ALA A 64 14.31 -10.35 10.83
CA ALA A 64 15.25 -11.34 10.30
C ALA A 64 14.89 -11.82 8.88
N ALA A 65 13.60 -11.89 8.57
CA ALA A 65 13.10 -12.26 7.24
C ALA A 65 13.13 -11.09 6.24
N GLY A 66 13.50 -9.89 6.68
CA GLY A 66 13.44 -8.69 5.84
C GLY A 66 12.03 -8.19 5.56
N ALA A 67 11.00 -8.72 6.23
CA ALA A 67 9.60 -8.36 6.02
C ALA A 67 9.31 -6.88 6.35
N PHE A 68 10.08 -6.24 7.23
CA PHE A 68 9.98 -4.78 7.41
C PHE A 68 10.43 -4.00 6.17
N LEU A 69 11.36 -4.52 5.38
CA LEU A 69 11.73 -3.91 4.11
C LEU A 69 10.59 -4.06 3.09
N ASP A 70 9.88 -5.20 3.11
CA ASP A 70 8.69 -5.41 2.26
C ASP A 70 7.53 -4.48 2.65
N GLU A 71 7.40 -4.13 3.94
CA GLU A 71 6.41 -3.14 4.42
C GLU A 71 6.82 -1.69 4.10
N LEU A 72 8.11 -1.41 3.96
CA LEU A 72 8.64 -0.09 3.59
C LEU A 72 8.61 0.18 2.09
N VAL A 73 8.50 -0.84 1.25
CA VAL A 73 8.37 -0.71 -0.20
C VAL A 73 6.89 -0.65 -0.54
N GLU A 74 6.36 0.55 -0.84
CA GLU A 74 5.02 0.65 -1.44
C GLU A 74 4.93 -0.33 -2.62
N PRO A 75 3.86 -1.14 -2.73
CA PRO A 75 3.76 -2.15 -3.76
C PRO A 75 3.88 -1.50 -5.13
N ARG A 76 4.89 -1.93 -5.90
CA ARG A 76 5.17 -1.38 -7.23
C ARG A 76 3.88 -1.37 -8.07
N PRO A 77 3.57 -0.26 -8.76
CA PRO A 77 2.37 -0.22 -9.57
C PRO A 77 2.47 -1.24 -10.71
N SER A 78 1.41 -2.02 -10.90
CA SER A 78 1.30 -2.90 -12.05
C SER A 78 1.07 -2.08 -13.32
N ALA A 79 1.29 -2.68 -14.50
CA ALA A 79 0.92 -2.05 -15.78
C ALA A 79 -0.56 -1.62 -15.81
N PHE A 80 -1.44 -2.36 -15.10
CA PHE A 80 -2.83 -1.97 -14.91
C PHE A 80 -2.97 -0.67 -14.12
N HIS A 81 -2.24 -0.51 -13.00
CA HIS A 81 -2.24 0.72 -12.21
C HIS A 81 -1.73 1.92 -13.01
N ILE A 82 -0.66 1.73 -13.79
CA ILE A 82 -0.10 2.79 -14.64
C ILE A 82 -1.11 3.22 -15.70
N LYS A 83 -1.76 2.27 -16.37
CA LYS A 83 -2.81 2.56 -17.37
C LYS A 83 -4.01 3.26 -16.74
N ALA A 84 -4.42 2.85 -15.54
CA ALA A 84 -5.50 3.50 -14.80
C ALA A 84 -5.14 4.95 -14.43
N MET A 85 -3.90 5.18 -13.99
CA MET A 85 -3.37 6.51 -13.70
C MET A 85 -3.40 7.42 -14.93
N ARG A 86 -2.86 6.94 -16.06
CA ARG A 86 -2.87 7.67 -17.35
C ARG A 86 -4.27 8.11 -17.73
N ARG A 87 -5.24 7.19 -17.68
CA ARG A 87 -6.64 7.48 -18.00
C ARG A 87 -7.26 8.49 -17.04
N HIS A 88 -6.99 8.37 -15.74
CA HIS A 88 -7.51 9.27 -14.72
C HIS A 88 -7.00 10.71 -14.91
N LEU A 89 -5.69 10.86 -15.10
CA LEU A 89 -5.08 12.17 -15.31
C LEU A 89 -5.57 12.82 -16.61
N ALA A 90 -5.70 12.05 -17.70
CA ALA A 90 -6.29 12.54 -18.95
C ALA A 90 -7.73 13.06 -18.76
N GLY A 91 -8.57 12.32 -18.02
CA GLY A 91 -9.93 12.79 -17.72
C GLY A 91 -9.96 14.04 -16.84
N CYS A 92 -9.00 14.18 -15.91
CA CYS A 92 -8.89 15.39 -15.09
C CYS A 92 -8.44 16.60 -15.92
N THR A 93 -7.48 16.44 -16.83
CA THR A 93 -7.00 17.53 -17.69
C THR A 93 -8.06 17.94 -18.72
N GLU A 94 -8.75 16.98 -19.34
CA GLU A 94 -9.91 17.24 -20.21
C GLU A 94 -10.95 18.10 -19.47
N ARG A 95 -11.30 17.73 -18.24
CA ARG A 95 -12.26 18.49 -17.43
C ARG A 95 -11.79 19.90 -17.10
N LEU A 96 -10.50 20.08 -16.81
CA LEU A 96 -9.93 21.40 -16.55
C LEU A 96 -9.96 22.27 -17.81
N HIS A 97 -9.66 21.70 -18.99
CA HIS A 97 -9.81 22.40 -20.27
C HIS A 97 -11.25 22.83 -20.52
N GLU A 98 -12.23 21.96 -20.28
CA GLU A 98 -13.66 22.32 -20.38
C GLU A 98 -14.01 23.50 -19.46
N MET A 99 -13.59 23.45 -18.20
CA MET A 99 -13.83 24.53 -17.22
C MET A 99 -13.14 25.83 -17.61
N MET A 100 -11.94 25.74 -18.18
CA MET A 100 -11.19 26.90 -18.63
C MET A 100 -11.83 27.54 -19.86
N ASN A 101 -12.28 26.72 -20.80
CA ASN A 101 -13.00 27.17 -21.98
C ASN A 101 -14.34 27.82 -21.59
N SER A 102 -15.07 27.26 -20.61
CA SER A 102 -16.32 27.84 -20.15
C SER A 102 -16.15 29.19 -19.44
N ARG A 103 -14.98 29.44 -18.83
CA ARG A 103 -14.66 30.72 -18.19
C ARG A 103 -14.09 31.78 -19.14
N GLY A 104 -13.58 31.37 -20.30
CA GLY A 104 -13.10 32.28 -21.34
C GLY A 104 -12.04 33.26 -20.83
N ASN A 105 -12.38 34.56 -20.84
CA ASN A 105 -11.49 35.65 -20.43
C ASN A 105 -11.53 35.94 -18.91
N ALA A 106 -12.41 35.27 -18.14
CA ALA A 106 -12.49 35.44 -16.70
C ALA A 106 -11.39 34.67 -15.93
N LEU A 107 -10.50 33.98 -16.64
CA LEU A 107 -9.35 33.29 -16.04
C LEU A 107 -8.22 34.27 -15.72
N PRO A 108 -7.48 34.05 -14.63
CA PRO A 108 -6.22 34.76 -14.40
C PRO A 108 -5.24 34.57 -15.56
N ALA A 109 -4.46 35.62 -15.85
CA ALA A 109 -3.34 35.52 -16.78
C ALA A 109 -2.38 34.40 -16.33
N GLY A 110 -1.87 33.61 -17.27
CA GLY A 110 -0.97 32.50 -16.95
C GLY A 110 -1.67 31.17 -16.63
N ALA A 111 -3.01 31.14 -16.44
CA ALA A 111 -3.70 29.91 -16.04
C ALA A 111 -3.58 28.79 -17.09
N ARG A 112 -3.63 29.15 -18.39
CA ARG A 112 -3.51 28.18 -19.49
C ARG A 112 -2.09 27.63 -19.60
N GLU A 113 -1.12 28.51 -19.43
CA GLU A 113 0.30 28.19 -19.44
C GLU A 113 0.66 27.26 -18.28
N GLN A 114 0.14 27.54 -17.07
CA GLN A 114 0.33 26.67 -15.91
C GLN A 114 -0.28 25.27 -16.13
N LEU A 115 -1.48 25.18 -16.72
CA LEU A 115 -2.06 23.87 -17.08
C LEU A 115 -1.17 23.12 -18.08
N GLY A 116 -0.66 23.79 -19.12
CA GLY A 116 0.25 23.18 -20.08
C GLY A 116 1.54 22.65 -19.44
N VAL A 117 2.11 23.37 -18.46
CA VAL A 117 3.27 22.89 -17.70
C VAL A 117 2.94 21.64 -16.88
N ILE A 118 1.76 21.60 -16.25
CA ILE A 118 1.30 20.43 -15.49
C ILE A 118 1.15 19.23 -16.43
N GLU A 119 0.53 19.41 -17.60
CA GLU A 119 0.36 18.35 -18.60
C GLU A 119 1.70 17.81 -19.09
N GLN A 120 2.67 18.69 -19.36
CA GLN A 120 4.02 18.29 -19.76
C GLN A 120 4.71 17.48 -18.66
N ARG A 121 4.65 17.92 -17.40
CA ARG A 121 5.24 17.19 -16.26
C ARG A 121 4.59 15.83 -16.05
N VAL A 122 3.27 15.76 -16.14
CA VAL A 122 2.52 14.50 -16.06
C VAL A 122 2.92 13.55 -17.20
N GLY A 123 3.06 14.05 -18.43
CA GLY A 123 3.52 13.26 -19.57
C GLY A 123 4.89 12.64 -19.34
N VAL A 124 5.88 13.45 -18.96
CA VAL A 124 7.25 12.98 -18.66
C VAL A 124 7.24 11.93 -17.54
N ALA A 125 6.50 12.17 -16.46
CA ALA A 125 6.42 11.22 -15.35
C ALA A 125 5.74 9.90 -15.73
N LEU A 126 4.70 9.94 -16.59
CA LEU A 126 4.08 8.73 -17.13
C LEU A 126 5.04 7.94 -18.02
N ASP A 127 5.77 8.62 -18.90
CA ASP A 127 6.73 7.98 -19.79
C ASP A 127 7.85 7.30 -18.99
N LEU A 128 8.37 7.95 -17.94
CA LEU A 128 9.37 7.37 -17.05
C LEU A 128 8.88 6.07 -16.39
N VAL A 129 7.66 6.06 -15.88
CA VAL A 129 7.05 4.91 -15.18
C VAL A 129 6.68 3.78 -16.15
N GLU A 130 6.30 4.09 -17.39
CA GLU A 130 5.98 3.09 -18.41
C GLU A 130 7.23 2.43 -18.99
N GLN A 131 8.30 3.19 -19.18
CA GLN A 131 9.54 2.69 -19.77
C GLN A 131 10.40 1.90 -18.76
N THR A 132 10.16 2.05 -17.46
CA THR A 132 11.02 1.41 -16.44
C THR A 132 10.90 -0.11 -16.43
N GLY A 133 9.76 -0.68 -16.85
CA GLY A 133 9.56 -2.13 -16.91
C GLY A 133 9.92 -2.84 -15.59
N THR A 134 10.92 -3.73 -15.63
CA THR A 134 11.45 -4.43 -14.45
C THR A 134 12.53 -3.65 -13.69
N MET A 135 13.10 -2.59 -14.27
CA MET A 135 14.18 -1.79 -13.70
C MET A 135 13.65 -0.60 -12.88
N TRP A 136 12.80 -0.88 -11.89
CA TRP A 136 12.21 0.16 -11.04
C TRP A 136 13.26 0.84 -10.14
N GLY A 137 13.74 2.00 -10.56
CA GLY A 137 14.70 2.83 -9.81
C GLY A 137 14.07 3.98 -9.03
N CYS A 138 14.90 4.79 -8.37
CA CYS A 138 14.46 5.96 -7.60
C CYS A 138 13.70 6.97 -8.47
N GLU A 139 14.12 7.18 -9.71
CA GLU A 139 13.46 8.11 -10.64
C GLU A 139 12.02 7.70 -10.93
N ALA A 140 11.75 6.40 -11.16
CA ALA A 140 10.40 5.89 -11.36
C ALA A 140 9.55 5.97 -10.08
N ALA A 141 10.17 5.80 -8.91
CA ALA A 141 9.48 5.99 -7.64
C ALA A 141 9.06 7.46 -7.44
N TYR A 142 9.94 8.42 -7.71
CA TYR A 142 9.61 9.84 -7.64
C TYR A 142 8.57 10.24 -8.69
N ALA A 143 8.69 9.75 -9.92
CA ALA A 143 7.70 9.96 -10.96
C ALA A 143 6.32 9.42 -10.55
N TRP A 144 6.27 8.23 -9.95
CA TRP A 144 5.03 7.66 -9.44
C TRP A 144 4.43 8.48 -8.29
N LEU A 145 5.26 8.98 -7.36
CA LEU A 145 4.82 9.89 -6.30
C LEU A 145 4.27 11.21 -6.87
N GLU A 146 4.93 11.78 -7.88
CA GLU A 146 4.44 12.98 -8.56
C GLU A 146 3.09 12.72 -9.25
N LEU A 147 2.94 11.61 -9.96
CA LEU A 147 1.68 11.23 -10.61
C LEU A 147 0.54 11.02 -9.60
N THR A 148 0.80 10.33 -8.50
CA THR A 148 -0.22 10.14 -7.44
C THR A 148 -0.59 11.46 -6.76
N TRP A 149 0.36 12.38 -6.61
CA TRP A 149 0.09 13.72 -6.10
C TRP A 149 -0.79 14.52 -7.06
N TRP A 150 -0.46 14.57 -8.35
CA TRP A 150 -1.29 15.23 -9.35
C TRP A 150 -2.67 14.60 -9.47
N ALA A 151 -2.77 13.27 -9.43
CA ALA A 151 -4.04 12.56 -9.50
C ALA A 151 -4.97 12.94 -8.33
N ARG A 152 -4.40 13.20 -7.14
CA ARG A 152 -5.17 13.70 -5.98
C ARG A 152 -5.55 15.17 -6.12
N LYS A 153 -4.66 16.01 -6.65
CA LYS A 153 -4.90 17.47 -6.76
C LYS A 153 -5.84 17.84 -7.89
N LEU A 154 -5.74 17.14 -9.02
CA LEU A 154 -6.54 17.39 -10.22
C LEU A 154 -7.88 16.63 -10.18
N HIS A 155 -8.07 15.70 -9.24
CA HIS A 155 -9.35 15.03 -9.02
C HIS A 155 -10.39 16.04 -8.52
N TYR A 156 -11.11 16.63 -9.48
CA TYR A 156 -12.20 17.54 -9.22
C TYR A 156 -13.51 16.78 -9.34
N GLY A 157 -14.06 16.30 -8.21
CA GLY A 157 -15.34 15.59 -8.23
C GLY A 157 -15.67 14.70 -7.04
N ARG A 158 -15.73 15.24 -5.82
CA ARG A 158 -16.69 14.86 -4.76
C ARG A 158 -16.53 15.78 -3.54
N VAL A 159 -17.62 16.46 -3.18
CA VAL A 159 -18.06 17.04 -1.88
C VAL A 159 -16.98 17.56 -0.89
N PRO A 160 -17.15 18.75 -0.27
CA PRO A 160 -16.31 19.18 0.86
C PRO A 160 -16.37 18.17 2.01
N GLY A 161 -15.24 17.59 2.42
CA GLY A 161 -15.14 16.76 3.64
C GLY A 161 -14.61 15.34 3.49
N THR A 162 -14.28 14.86 2.29
CA THR A 162 -13.67 13.52 2.13
C THR A 162 -12.25 13.59 1.55
N PRO A 163 -11.20 13.34 2.35
CA PRO A 163 -9.91 12.93 1.81
C PRO A 163 -9.95 11.41 1.67
N GLU A 164 -10.63 10.88 0.65
CA GLU A 164 -10.19 9.58 0.15
C GLU A 164 -9.17 9.84 -0.96
N PRO A 165 -7.89 9.47 -0.77
CA PRO A 165 -6.94 9.54 -1.86
C PRO A 165 -7.45 8.67 -3.00
N TRP A 166 -7.32 9.17 -4.24
CA TRP A 166 -7.49 8.35 -5.43
C TRP A 166 -6.81 6.99 -5.22
N ASN A 167 -7.60 5.92 -5.26
CA ASN A 167 -7.14 4.56 -5.01
C ASN A 167 -7.14 3.79 -6.33
N PRO A 168 -5.97 3.39 -6.87
CA PRO A 168 -5.89 2.65 -8.12
C PRO A 168 -6.65 1.30 -8.09
N ASN A 169 -6.91 0.74 -6.89
CA ASN A 169 -7.64 -0.52 -6.74
C ASN A 169 -9.17 -0.36 -6.88
N SER A 170 -9.73 0.85 -6.74
CA SER A 170 -11.18 1.07 -6.81
C SER A 170 -11.71 1.03 -8.26
N ALA A 171 -10.84 1.18 -9.25
CA ALA A 171 -11.16 1.07 -10.68
C ALA A 171 -11.60 -0.34 -11.10
N SER A 172 -11.38 -1.37 -10.26
CA SER A 172 -11.72 -2.77 -10.55
C SER A 172 -13.18 -3.14 -10.22
N VAL A 173 -13.97 -2.26 -9.58
CA VAL A 173 -15.31 -2.61 -9.05
C VAL A 173 -16.49 -2.13 -9.92
N SER A 174 -16.26 -1.45 -11.04
CA SER A 174 -17.38 -0.97 -11.89
C SER A 174 -18.05 -2.05 -12.77
N GLY A 175 -17.65 -3.31 -12.66
CA GLY A 175 -18.11 -4.41 -13.53
C GLY A 175 -18.97 -5.47 -12.86
N ARG A 176 -20.03 -5.11 -12.11
CA ARG A 176 -21.19 -6.00 -11.83
C ARG A 176 -22.37 -5.25 -11.19
N ARG A 177 -23.00 -4.35 -11.96
CA ARG A 177 -24.43 -4.05 -11.74
C ARG A 177 -25.22 -5.13 -12.48
N GLY A 178 -25.38 -6.27 -11.81
CA GLY A 178 -26.36 -7.27 -12.21
C GLY A 178 -27.75 -6.69 -12.04
N SER A 179 -28.36 -6.39 -13.18
CA SER A 179 -29.77 -6.06 -13.35
C SER A 179 -30.64 -7.05 -12.58
N ARG A 180 -31.43 -6.55 -11.62
CA ARG A 180 -32.62 -7.23 -11.13
C ARG A 180 -33.82 -6.38 -11.58
N GLN A 181 -34.26 -6.61 -12.82
CA GLN A 181 -35.69 -6.61 -13.15
C GLN A 181 -36.25 -7.86 -12.45
N GLY A 182 -37.36 -7.82 -11.72
CA GLY A 182 -38.67 -7.43 -12.23
C GLY A 182 -39.40 -8.71 -12.65
N ASN A 183 -39.88 -9.45 -11.65
CA ASN A 183 -41.14 -10.21 -11.62
C ASN A 183 -41.28 -10.87 -10.25
#